data_AF-A0A2V5ULC5-F1
#
_entry.id   AF-A0A2V5ULC5-F1
#
_cell.length_a   1.000
_cell.length_b   1.000
_cell.length_c   1.000
_cell.angle_alpha   90.00
_cell.angle_beta   90.00
_cell.angle_gamma   90.00
#
_symmetry.space_group_name_H-M   'P 1'
#
loop_
_entity.id
_entity.type
_entity.pdbx_description
1 polymer ?
#
loop_
_entity_poly.entity_id
_entity_poly.type
_entity_poly.pdbx_seq_one_letter_code
_entity_poly.pdbx_strand_id
1 'polypeptide(L)'
;MLTVLRALGANDERIVEYFRGISAGRKRSRGKDQFSIDIPEGLKINAANFVKSIELQLWSRLARLSWQTLGEAREFVHSLNLKNVTEWRKYCNGYLRYKVKKPADIPANPDTAYKHYGWVSWGDWLGTGTVSYQLRTWREFHQARTFVRRLGLKDVSEWRKYGKGDLPEKIKLPQDIPIAPWVVYRTKGWISLGDWLGTGAVASSRRQYRPFPEARKFVHQLKLKSNSEWLKYCKGKLPNQAKLPEDIPATPERTYRHRGWVGLGGTGTVAPRLRKYRPSLKPVRSPMDLH
;
A
#
# COMPACT_ATOMS: atom_id res chain seq x y z
N MET A 1 -7.96 -20.84 49.50
CA MET A 1 -9.09 -21.15 48.58
C MET A 1 -8.82 -20.68 47.14
N LEU A 2 -8.49 -19.41 46.90
CA LEU A 2 -8.23 -18.87 45.54
C LEU A 2 -7.09 -19.57 44.78
N THR A 3 -6.04 -20.03 45.48
CA THR A 3 -4.88 -20.75 44.91
C THR A 3 -5.19 -22.22 44.60
N VAL A 4 -6.04 -22.86 45.42
CA VAL A 4 -6.49 -24.24 45.23
C VAL A 4 -7.54 -24.34 44.11
N LEU A 5 -8.44 -23.34 44.02
CA LEU A 5 -9.38 -23.18 42.90
C LEU A 5 -8.69 -22.78 41.59
N ARG A 6 -7.58 -22.03 41.64
CA ARG A 6 -6.73 -21.76 40.47
C ARG A 6 -6.10 -23.02 39.89
N ALA A 7 -5.72 -23.98 40.74
CA ALA A 7 -5.10 -25.24 40.31
C ALA A 7 -6.12 -26.25 39.75
N LEU A 8 -7.33 -26.31 40.31
CA LEU A 8 -8.39 -27.21 39.86
C LEU A 8 -9.18 -26.68 38.64
N GLY A 9 -9.44 -25.36 38.57
CA GLY A 9 -10.25 -24.76 37.50
C GLY A 9 -9.55 -24.49 36.17
N ALA A 10 -8.21 -24.53 36.13
CA ALA A 10 -7.46 -24.38 34.89
C ALA A 10 -7.33 -25.70 34.11
N ASN A 11 -7.45 -26.85 34.78
CA ASN A 11 -7.36 -28.18 34.16
C ASN A 11 -8.72 -28.87 33.95
N ASP A 12 -9.78 -28.41 34.63
CA ASP A 12 -11.13 -28.98 34.47
C ASP A 12 -11.96 -28.15 33.48
N GLU A 13 -12.05 -28.64 32.24
CA GLU A 13 -12.81 -28.02 31.15
C GLU A 13 -14.28 -27.75 31.52
N ARG A 14 -14.86 -28.52 32.45
CA ARG A 14 -16.26 -28.35 32.88
C ARG A 14 -16.47 -27.04 33.63
N ILE A 15 -15.47 -26.60 34.40
CA ILE A 15 -15.53 -25.32 35.13
C ILE A 15 -15.44 -24.16 34.14
N VAL A 16 -14.55 -24.26 33.15
CA VAL A 16 -14.42 -23.26 32.08
C VAL A 16 -15.73 -23.15 31.29
N GLU A 17 -16.32 -24.28 30.90
CA GLU A 17 -17.56 -24.31 30.12
C GLU A 17 -18.78 -23.79 30.90
N TYR A 18 -18.82 -24.05 32.22
CA TYR A 18 -19.83 -23.47 33.11
C TYR A 18 -19.77 -21.94 33.09
N PHE A 19 -18.59 -21.34 33.35
CA PHE A 19 -18.44 -19.89 33.37
C PHE A 19 -18.63 -19.25 31.99
N ARG A 20 -18.21 -19.93 30.91
CA ARG A 20 -18.47 -19.53 29.53
C ARG A 20 -19.96 -19.44 29.24
N GLY A 21 -20.74 -20.44 29.67
CA GLY A 21 -22.20 -20.46 29.53
C GLY A 21 -22.89 -19.33 30.29
N ILE A 22 -22.50 -19.05 31.53
CA ILE A 22 -23.05 -17.93 32.32
C ILE A 22 -22.71 -16.58 31.65
N SER A 23 -21.48 -16.42 31.16
CA SER A 23 -21.04 -15.23 30.40
C SER A 23 -21.86 -15.01 29.12
N ALA A 24 -22.24 -16.08 28.43
CA ALA A 24 -23.06 -16.04 27.22
C ALA A 24 -24.57 -15.80 27.47
N GLY A 25 -25.00 -15.67 28.74
CA GLY A 25 -26.38 -15.37 29.11
C GLY A 25 -27.25 -16.59 29.42
N ARG A 26 -26.65 -17.79 29.60
CA ARG A 26 -27.39 -19.00 29.99
C ARG A 26 -27.98 -18.83 31.41
N LYS A 27 -29.28 -19.06 31.57
CA LYS A 27 -29.94 -19.03 32.89
C LYS A 27 -29.60 -20.30 33.68
N ARG A 28 -29.46 -20.17 35.01
CA ARG A 28 -29.19 -21.29 35.92
C ARG A 28 -30.27 -22.37 35.79
N SER A 29 -29.84 -23.63 35.68
CA SER A 29 -30.72 -24.78 35.88
C SER A 29 -30.77 -25.06 37.39
N ARG A 30 -31.96 -25.00 38.00
CA ARG A 30 -32.19 -25.37 39.40
C ARG A 30 -31.90 -26.87 39.55
N GLY A 31 -30.79 -27.25 40.18
CA GLY A 31 -30.56 -28.65 40.55
C GLY A 31 -29.11 -29.14 40.60
N LYS A 32 -28.10 -28.33 40.25
CA LYS A 32 -26.67 -28.71 40.38
C LYS A 32 -25.85 -27.54 40.93
N ASP A 33 -26.13 -27.11 42.15
CA ASP A 33 -25.33 -26.09 42.83
C ASP A 33 -24.18 -26.77 43.58
N GLN A 34 -22.96 -26.67 43.04
CA GLN A 34 -21.74 -27.28 43.59
C GLN A 34 -21.01 -26.38 44.61
N PHE A 35 -21.59 -25.22 44.95
CA PHE A 35 -20.96 -24.21 45.82
C PHE A 35 -22.01 -23.59 46.75
N SER A 36 -21.89 -23.83 48.07
CA SER A 36 -22.61 -23.04 49.09
C SER A 36 -21.79 -21.81 49.48
N ILE A 37 -22.46 -20.68 49.67
CA ILE A 37 -21.83 -19.44 50.15
C ILE A 37 -22.69 -18.95 51.32
N ASP A 38 -22.15 -19.04 52.53
CA ASP A 38 -22.77 -18.46 53.72
C ASP A 38 -22.41 -16.97 53.79
N ILE A 39 -23.42 -16.11 53.73
CA ILE A 39 -23.28 -14.66 53.85
C ILE A 39 -23.68 -14.29 55.29
N PRO A 40 -22.80 -13.68 56.10
CA PRO A 40 -23.14 -13.30 57.48
C PRO A 40 -24.33 -12.33 57.55
N GLU A 41 -25.27 -12.64 58.46
CA GLU A 41 -26.44 -11.81 58.77
C GLU A 41 -26.01 -10.42 59.26
N GLY A 42 -26.04 -9.44 58.36
CA GLY A 42 -25.63 -8.06 58.66
C GLY A 42 -25.19 -7.28 57.41
N LEU A 43 -24.73 -8.00 56.38
CA LEU A 43 -24.47 -7.41 55.08
C LEU A 43 -25.77 -7.37 54.27
N LYS A 44 -26.37 -6.18 54.11
CA LYS A 44 -27.47 -5.90 53.16
C LYS A 44 -27.00 -5.99 51.70
N ILE A 45 -26.26 -7.04 51.36
CA ILE A 45 -25.77 -7.32 50.02
C ILE A 45 -26.76 -8.27 49.37
N ASN A 46 -27.30 -7.89 48.23
CA ASN A 46 -28.08 -8.81 47.41
C ASN A 46 -27.16 -9.96 46.96
N ALA A 47 -27.36 -11.14 47.55
CA ALA A 47 -26.55 -12.34 47.31
C ALA A 47 -26.42 -12.66 45.81
N ALA A 48 -27.50 -12.50 45.03
CA ALA A 48 -27.49 -12.75 43.59
C ALA A 48 -26.58 -11.76 42.83
N ASN A 49 -26.57 -10.48 43.22
CA ASN A 49 -25.69 -9.48 42.61
C ASN A 49 -24.23 -9.70 42.99
N PHE A 50 -23.96 -10.15 44.21
CA PHE A 50 -22.61 -10.47 44.69
C PHE A 50 -22.04 -11.71 44.02
N VAL A 51 -22.84 -12.78 43.91
CA VAL A 51 -22.44 -13.98 43.17
C VAL A 51 -22.17 -13.63 41.71
N LYS A 52 -23.06 -12.86 41.06
CA LYS A 52 -22.85 -12.41 39.68
C LYS A 52 -21.57 -11.58 39.51
N SER A 53 -21.22 -10.73 40.46
CA SER A 53 -19.99 -9.92 40.38
C SER A 53 -18.74 -10.79 40.55
N ILE A 54 -18.76 -11.76 41.46
CA ILE A 54 -17.70 -12.75 41.63
C ILE A 54 -17.55 -13.61 40.37
N GLU A 55 -18.65 -14.13 39.82
CA GLU A 55 -18.64 -14.94 38.60
C GLU A 55 -18.04 -14.16 37.41
N LEU A 56 -18.39 -12.88 37.24
CA LEU A 56 -17.82 -12.01 36.20
C LEU A 56 -16.33 -11.73 36.42
N GLN A 57 -15.92 -11.46 37.65
CA GLN A 57 -14.51 -11.21 37.98
C GLN A 57 -13.66 -12.48 37.81
N LEU A 58 -14.17 -13.63 38.24
CA LEU A 58 -13.52 -14.93 38.06
C LEU A 58 -13.40 -15.27 36.59
N TRP A 59 -14.48 -15.13 35.81
CA TRP A 59 -14.45 -15.41 34.38
C TRP A 59 -13.41 -14.56 33.65
N SER A 60 -13.35 -13.26 33.93
CA SER A 60 -12.36 -12.35 33.32
C SER A 60 -10.89 -12.79 33.54
N ARG A 61 -10.63 -13.54 34.62
CA ARG A 61 -9.31 -14.06 34.97
C ARG A 61 -9.08 -15.47 34.42
N LEU A 62 -10.07 -16.36 34.55
CA LEU A 62 -10.02 -17.74 34.08
C LEU A 62 -9.94 -17.83 32.56
N ALA A 63 -10.71 -17.00 31.85
CA ALA A 63 -10.71 -16.94 30.40
C ALA A 63 -9.34 -16.61 29.79
N ARG A 64 -8.43 -15.98 30.55
CA ARG A 64 -7.06 -15.67 30.11
C ARG A 64 -6.11 -16.87 30.18
N LEU A 65 -6.51 -17.92 30.89
CA LEU A 65 -5.79 -19.17 31.02
C LEU A 65 -6.30 -20.22 30.02
N SER A 66 -7.54 -20.07 29.54
CA SER A 66 -8.17 -20.95 28.57
C SER A 66 -8.80 -20.11 27.45
N TRP A 67 -7.97 -19.78 26.46
CA TRP A 67 -8.44 -19.14 25.23
C TRP A 67 -9.37 -20.07 24.46
N GLN A 68 -10.31 -19.50 23.70
CA GLN A 68 -11.09 -20.29 22.73
C GLN A 68 -10.17 -20.97 21.72
N THR A 69 -10.66 -21.98 21.01
CA THR A 69 -9.88 -22.57 19.93
C THR A 69 -9.63 -21.53 18.83
N LEU A 70 -8.49 -21.66 18.13
CA LEU A 70 -8.15 -20.71 17.07
C LEU A 70 -9.24 -20.65 15.98
N GLY A 71 -9.90 -21.77 15.69
CA GLY A 71 -11.01 -21.86 14.73
C GLY A 71 -12.20 -21.00 15.14
N GLU A 72 -12.77 -21.26 16.32
CA GLU A 72 -13.92 -20.52 16.84
C GLU A 72 -13.61 -19.03 17.02
N ALA A 73 -12.41 -18.72 17.50
CA ALA A 73 -11.99 -17.34 17.68
C ALA A 73 -11.87 -16.60 16.34
N ARG A 74 -11.39 -17.27 15.28
CA ARG A 74 -11.36 -16.70 13.91
C ARG A 74 -12.77 -16.43 13.39
N GLU A 75 -13.69 -17.39 13.51
CA GLU A 75 -15.08 -17.21 13.06
C GLU A 75 -15.72 -16.00 13.72
N PHE A 76 -15.55 -15.85 15.04
CA PHE A 76 -15.99 -14.67 15.76
C PHE A 76 -15.35 -13.39 15.21
N VAL A 77 -14.02 -13.35 15.04
CA VAL A 77 -13.35 -12.13 14.55
C VAL A 77 -13.74 -11.79 13.12
N HIS A 78 -13.93 -12.78 12.24
CA HIS A 78 -14.38 -12.59 10.87
C HIS A 78 -15.79 -11.98 10.84
N SER A 79 -16.67 -12.40 11.77
CA SER A 79 -18.02 -11.82 11.92
C SER A 79 -18.00 -10.32 12.25
N LEU A 80 -16.91 -9.82 12.85
CA LEU A 80 -16.75 -8.39 13.15
C LEU A 80 -16.43 -7.56 11.92
N ASN A 81 -15.93 -8.18 10.83
CA ASN A 81 -15.54 -7.53 9.57
C ASN A 81 -14.59 -6.32 9.78
N LEU A 82 -13.54 -6.52 10.58
CA LEU A 82 -12.55 -5.49 10.89
C LEU A 82 -11.47 -5.44 9.82
N LYS A 83 -11.10 -4.23 9.38
CA LYS A 83 -10.24 -4.07 8.19
C LYS A 83 -8.76 -4.26 8.46
N ASN A 84 -8.30 -4.00 9.67
CA ASN A 84 -6.88 -3.97 10.00
C ASN A 84 -6.62 -4.10 11.52
N VAL A 85 -5.35 -4.28 11.86
CA VAL A 85 -4.88 -4.43 13.25
C VAL A 85 -5.22 -3.21 14.11
N THR A 86 -5.27 -2.00 13.54
CA THR A 86 -5.65 -0.79 14.29
C THR A 86 -7.12 -0.84 14.72
N GLU A 87 -8.02 -1.27 13.84
CA GLU A 87 -9.42 -1.48 14.17
C GLU A 87 -9.58 -2.61 15.20
N TRP A 88 -8.81 -3.70 15.09
CA TRP A 88 -8.78 -4.75 16.10
C TRP A 88 -8.36 -4.25 17.49
N ARG A 89 -7.32 -3.42 17.57
CA ARG A 89 -6.90 -2.79 18.83
C ARG A 89 -7.97 -1.87 19.39
N LYS A 90 -8.62 -1.07 18.52
CA LYS A 90 -9.75 -0.22 18.93
C LYS A 90 -10.92 -1.02 19.46
N TYR A 91 -11.24 -2.14 18.81
CA TYR A 91 -12.25 -3.09 19.26
C TYR A 91 -11.90 -3.67 20.64
N CYS A 92 -10.68 -4.15 20.82
CA CYS A 92 -10.22 -4.72 22.09
C CYS A 92 -10.26 -3.73 23.26
N ASN A 93 -10.01 -2.45 22.98
CA ASN A 93 -10.07 -1.37 23.96
C ASN A 93 -11.48 -0.81 24.18
N GLY A 94 -12.50 -1.36 23.49
CA GLY A 94 -13.89 -0.93 23.67
C GLY A 94 -14.25 0.40 23.00
N TYR A 95 -13.41 0.92 22.10
CA TYR A 95 -13.72 2.15 21.36
C TYR A 95 -14.84 1.96 20.32
N LEU A 96 -15.03 0.72 19.82
CA LEU A 96 -16.09 0.38 18.87
C LEU A 96 -17.38 -0.02 19.61
N ARG A 97 -18.06 0.94 20.25
CA ARG A 97 -19.24 0.70 21.11
C ARG A 97 -20.45 0.10 20.38
N TYR A 98 -20.50 0.23 19.05
CA TYR A 98 -21.56 -0.33 18.20
C TYR A 98 -21.32 -1.81 17.84
N LYS A 99 -20.20 -2.40 18.26
CA LYS A 99 -19.91 -3.82 18.07
C LYS A 99 -20.20 -4.59 19.37
N VAL A 100 -20.47 -5.89 19.22
CA VAL A 100 -20.61 -6.82 20.36
C VAL A 100 -19.36 -6.74 21.25
N LYS A 101 -19.57 -6.72 22.57
CA LYS A 101 -18.47 -6.64 23.54
C LYS A 101 -17.53 -7.83 23.36
N LYS A 102 -16.22 -7.56 23.39
CA LYS A 102 -15.19 -8.61 23.26
C LYS A 102 -15.35 -9.68 24.34
N PRO A 103 -15.49 -10.96 23.97
CA PRO A 103 -15.42 -12.08 24.90
C PRO A 103 -14.10 -12.07 25.71
N ALA A 104 -14.17 -12.52 26.96
CA ALA A 104 -13.01 -12.52 27.85
C ALA A 104 -11.95 -13.56 27.42
N ASP A 105 -12.40 -14.62 26.76
CA ASP A 105 -11.62 -15.77 26.26
C ASP A 105 -11.14 -15.59 24.81
N ILE A 106 -11.29 -14.37 24.26
CA ILE A 106 -10.63 -13.97 23.02
C ILE A 106 -9.46 -13.04 23.35
N PRO A 107 -8.22 -13.43 22.99
CA PRO A 107 -7.01 -12.68 23.33
C PRO A 107 -6.92 -11.39 22.52
N ALA A 108 -6.42 -10.31 23.14
CA ALA A 108 -6.14 -9.06 22.41
C ALA A 108 -4.90 -9.18 21.50
N ASN A 109 -3.95 -10.05 21.88
CA ASN A 109 -2.72 -10.37 21.14
C ASN A 109 -2.77 -11.85 20.67
N PRO A 110 -3.54 -12.15 19.61
CA PRO A 110 -3.75 -13.52 19.14
C PRO A 110 -2.50 -14.14 18.54
N ASP A 111 -1.58 -13.33 18.01
CA ASP A 111 -0.28 -13.75 17.51
C ASP A 111 0.60 -14.39 18.58
N THR A 112 0.49 -13.91 19.82
CA THR A 112 1.17 -14.50 20.97
C THR A 112 0.39 -15.68 21.53
N ALA A 113 -0.94 -15.52 21.72
CA ALA A 113 -1.79 -16.54 22.32
C ALA A 113 -1.86 -17.83 21.49
N TYR A 114 -1.88 -17.72 20.16
CA TYR A 114 -2.01 -18.84 19.24
C TYR A 114 -0.70 -19.20 18.52
N LYS A 115 0.45 -18.66 18.97
CA LYS A 115 1.76 -18.87 18.35
C LYS A 115 2.08 -20.34 18.07
N HIS A 116 1.72 -21.23 19.01
CA HIS A 116 1.95 -22.67 18.93
C HIS A 116 0.68 -23.47 18.57
N TYR A 117 -0.41 -22.77 18.25
CA TYR A 117 -1.73 -23.33 17.99
C TYR A 117 -2.22 -23.04 16.55
N GLY A 118 -1.29 -22.88 15.61
CA GLY A 118 -1.61 -22.70 14.19
C GLY A 118 -1.83 -21.24 13.75
N TRP A 119 -1.29 -20.26 14.48
CA TRP A 119 -1.26 -18.88 14.04
C TRP A 119 -0.57 -18.72 12.68
N VAL A 120 -1.22 -18.05 11.74
CA VAL A 120 -0.70 -17.81 10.38
C VAL A 120 -0.27 -16.36 10.20
N SER A 121 -1.22 -15.43 10.30
CA SER A 121 -0.95 -14.00 10.15
C SER A 121 -2.12 -13.17 10.66
N TRP A 122 -1.88 -11.87 10.82
CA TRP A 122 -2.94 -10.90 11.08
C TRP A 122 -4.00 -10.84 9.97
N GLY A 123 -3.63 -11.06 8.72
CA GLY A 123 -4.59 -11.04 7.62
C GLY A 123 -5.57 -12.21 7.67
N ASP A 124 -5.08 -13.38 8.06
CA ASP A 124 -5.87 -14.59 8.29
C ASP A 124 -6.77 -14.45 9.53
N TRP A 125 -6.22 -13.95 10.65
CA TRP A 125 -7.00 -13.67 11.87
C TRP A 125 -8.17 -12.70 11.63
N LEU A 126 -7.94 -11.63 10.87
CA LEU A 126 -8.96 -10.62 10.58
C LEU A 126 -9.88 -11.01 9.42
N GLY A 127 -9.61 -12.12 8.72
CA GLY A 127 -10.40 -12.55 7.56
C GLY A 127 -10.20 -11.65 6.33
N THR A 128 -9.14 -10.85 6.29
CA THR A 128 -8.86 -9.93 5.17
C THR A 128 -8.04 -10.58 4.05
N GLY A 129 -7.47 -11.77 4.29
CA GLY A 129 -6.57 -12.44 3.35
C GLY A 129 -5.26 -11.67 3.08
N THR A 130 -4.93 -10.67 3.90
CA THR A 130 -3.74 -9.83 3.71
C THR A 130 -2.49 -10.57 4.18
N VAL A 131 -1.73 -11.16 3.25
CA VAL A 131 -0.43 -11.74 3.57
C VAL A 131 0.62 -10.62 3.66
N SER A 132 1.45 -10.64 4.73
CA SER A 132 2.58 -9.72 4.88
C SER A 132 3.50 -9.80 3.66
N TYR A 133 4.00 -8.65 3.19
CA TYR A 133 4.92 -8.57 2.04
C TYR A 133 6.13 -9.51 2.17
N GLN A 134 6.62 -9.71 3.40
CA GLN A 134 7.79 -10.53 3.72
C GLN A 134 7.53 -12.05 3.64
N LEU A 135 6.26 -12.46 3.80
CA LEU A 135 5.86 -13.88 3.77
C LEU A 135 5.29 -14.27 2.40
N ARG A 136 5.20 -13.32 1.45
CA ARG A 136 4.69 -13.60 0.10
C ARG A 136 5.74 -14.32 -0.72
N THR A 137 5.31 -15.41 -1.35
CA THR A 137 6.07 -16.02 -2.44
C THR A 137 5.69 -15.31 -3.74
N TRP A 138 6.66 -14.62 -4.33
CA TRP A 138 6.45 -13.86 -5.56
C TRP A 138 6.59 -14.76 -6.78
N ARG A 139 5.72 -14.56 -7.78
CA ARG A 139 5.83 -15.23 -9.07
C ARG A 139 7.16 -14.90 -9.74
N GLU A 140 7.70 -15.83 -10.53
CA GLU A 140 8.95 -15.58 -11.26
C GLU A 140 8.82 -14.43 -12.26
N PHE A 141 9.89 -13.64 -12.41
CA PHE A 141 9.87 -12.36 -13.10
C PHE A 141 9.26 -12.44 -14.51
N HIS A 142 9.69 -13.42 -15.30
CA HIS A 142 9.20 -13.60 -16.67
C HIS A 142 7.71 -13.92 -16.72
N GLN A 143 7.22 -14.80 -15.84
CA GLN A 143 5.80 -15.15 -15.78
C GLN A 143 4.95 -13.96 -15.31
N ALA A 144 5.45 -13.23 -14.30
CA ALA A 144 4.80 -12.04 -13.77
C ALA A 144 4.73 -10.92 -14.82
N ARG A 145 5.81 -10.69 -15.58
CA ARG A 145 5.87 -9.71 -16.69
C ARG A 145 4.91 -10.09 -17.82
N THR A 146 4.85 -11.36 -18.21
CA THR A 146 3.90 -11.85 -19.23
C THR A 146 2.46 -11.68 -18.78
N PHE A 147 2.15 -11.92 -17.50
CA PHE A 147 0.84 -11.64 -16.93
C PHE A 147 0.50 -10.15 -17.03
N VAL A 148 1.39 -9.27 -16.58
CA VAL A 148 1.12 -7.81 -16.57
C VAL A 148 0.94 -7.26 -17.98
N ARG A 149 1.74 -7.71 -18.95
CA ARG A 149 1.60 -7.30 -20.35
C ARG A 149 0.25 -7.68 -20.96
N ARG A 150 -0.30 -8.84 -20.56
CA ARG A 150 -1.63 -9.30 -21.01
C ARG A 150 -2.76 -8.39 -20.53
N LEU A 151 -2.57 -7.64 -19.44
CA LEU A 151 -3.56 -6.69 -18.95
C LEU A 151 -3.74 -5.48 -19.89
N GLY A 152 -2.76 -5.21 -20.77
CA GLY A 152 -2.81 -4.13 -21.75
C GLY A 152 -2.84 -2.74 -21.14
N LEU A 153 -2.22 -2.55 -19.97
CA LEU A 153 -2.18 -1.26 -19.28
C LEU A 153 -1.23 -0.30 -20.02
N LYS A 154 -1.70 0.91 -20.29
CA LYS A 154 -1.07 1.89 -21.18
C LYS A 154 0.06 2.67 -20.51
N ASP A 155 -0.04 2.89 -19.21
CA ASP A 155 0.93 3.70 -18.48
C ASP A 155 1.04 3.37 -16.99
N VAL A 156 1.95 4.08 -16.32
CA VAL A 156 2.22 3.94 -14.89
C VAL A 156 1.02 4.36 -14.04
N SER A 157 0.18 5.28 -14.52
CA SER A 157 -1.01 5.73 -13.80
C SER A 157 -2.06 4.64 -13.75
N GLU A 158 -2.29 3.94 -14.87
CA GLU A 158 -3.15 2.77 -14.93
C GLU A 158 -2.61 1.62 -14.07
N TRP A 159 -1.30 1.37 -14.07
CA TRP A 159 -0.69 0.39 -13.15
C TRP A 159 -0.97 0.70 -11.67
N ARG A 160 -0.87 1.99 -11.28
CA ARG A 160 -1.16 2.42 -9.90
C ARG A 160 -2.63 2.26 -9.53
N LYS A 161 -3.55 2.57 -10.44
CA LYS A 161 -5.00 2.35 -10.24
C LYS A 161 -5.30 0.86 -10.13
N TYR A 162 -4.73 0.06 -11.02
CA TYR A 162 -4.87 -1.40 -11.00
C TYR A 162 -4.42 -2.00 -9.67
N GLY A 163 -3.26 -1.58 -9.15
CA GLY A 163 -2.74 -2.05 -7.86
C GLY A 163 -3.61 -1.67 -6.65
N LYS A 164 -4.45 -0.64 -6.77
CA LYS A 164 -5.43 -0.24 -5.74
C LYS A 164 -6.79 -0.95 -5.88
N GLY A 165 -7.01 -1.64 -6.99
CA GLY A 165 -8.32 -2.20 -7.33
C GLY A 165 -9.30 -1.19 -7.93
N ASP A 166 -8.82 -0.02 -8.38
CA ASP A 166 -9.64 1.06 -8.94
C ASP A 166 -10.04 0.80 -10.42
N LEU A 167 -9.81 -0.42 -10.93
CA LEU A 167 -10.17 -0.88 -12.29
C LEU A 167 -11.06 -2.13 -12.19
N PRO A 168 -12.38 -1.99 -11.95
CA PRO A 168 -13.28 -3.10 -11.71
C PRO A 168 -13.45 -4.04 -12.92
N GLU A 169 -13.20 -3.56 -14.13
CA GLU A 169 -13.23 -4.34 -15.37
C GLU A 169 -12.03 -5.28 -15.54
N LYS A 170 -11.00 -5.14 -14.69
CA LYS A 170 -9.81 -5.99 -14.70
C LYS A 170 -9.87 -7.04 -13.59
N ILE A 171 -9.29 -8.20 -13.87
CA ILE A 171 -9.11 -9.27 -12.87
C ILE A 171 -8.34 -8.69 -11.68
N LYS A 172 -8.77 -8.99 -10.44
CA LYS A 172 -8.07 -8.55 -9.22
C LYS A 172 -6.58 -8.92 -9.28
N LEU A 173 -5.73 -8.01 -8.81
CA LEU A 173 -4.29 -8.24 -8.78
C LEU A 173 -3.98 -9.51 -7.97
N PRO A 174 -3.35 -10.53 -8.58
CA PRO A 174 -2.95 -11.74 -7.86
C PRO A 174 -1.99 -11.41 -6.72
N GLN A 175 -2.13 -12.12 -5.59
CA GLN A 175 -1.31 -11.89 -4.38
C GLN A 175 0.19 -12.10 -4.61
N ASP A 176 0.55 -12.93 -5.59
CA ASP A 176 1.90 -13.29 -6.01
C ASP A 176 2.50 -12.33 -7.05
N ILE A 177 1.77 -11.29 -7.45
CA ILE A 177 2.28 -10.21 -8.31
C ILE A 177 2.50 -8.95 -7.46
N PRO A 178 3.74 -8.43 -7.39
CA PRO A 178 4.03 -7.25 -6.58
C PRO A 178 3.52 -5.96 -7.23
N ILE A 179 2.88 -5.08 -6.45
CA ILE A 179 2.54 -3.71 -6.87
C ILE A 179 3.81 -2.88 -7.15
N ALA A 180 4.87 -3.16 -6.40
CA ALA A 180 6.19 -2.53 -6.52
C ALA A 180 7.23 -3.53 -7.09
N PRO A 181 7.16 -3.84 -8.40
CA PRO A 181 8.03 -4.84 -9.02
C PRO A 181 9.53 -4.45 -9.00
N TRP A 182 9.86 -3.16 -8.93
CA TRP A 182 11.25 -2.69 -8.80
C TRP A 182 11.92 -3.09 -7.48
N VAL A 183 11.15 -3.45 -6.45
CA VAL A 183 11.67 -3.95 -5.18
C VAL A 183 11.94 -5.46 -5.27
N VAL A 184 10.95 -6.23 -5.73
CA VAL A 184 11.03 -7.69 -5.81
C VAL A 184 12.00 -8.17 -6.88
N TYR A 185 11.96 -7.53 -8.06
CA TYR A 185 12.69 -8.01 -9.23
C TYR A 185 13.96 -7.21 -9.52
N ARG A 186 14.43 -6.39 -8.58
CA ARG A 186 15.59 -5.51 -8.75
C ARG A 186 16.81 -6.21 -9.34
N THR A 187 17.08 -7.43 -8.87
CA THR A 187 18.20 -8.29 -9.32
C THR A 187 17.76 -9.43 -10.23
N LYS A 188 16.46 -9.51 -10.57
CA LYS A 188 15.83 -10.58 -11.36
C LYS A 188 15.43 -10.10 -12.76
N GLY A 189 16.16 -9.15 -13.33
CA GLY A 189 15.90 -8.64 -14.69
C GLY A 189 15.00 -7.41 -14.78
N TRP A 190 14.72 -6.72 -13.66
CA TRP A 190 13.98 -5.46 -13.68
C TRP A 190 14.73 -4.35 -14.43
N ILE A 191 14.05 -3.69 -15.37
CA ILE A 191 14.59 -2.56 -16.14
C ILE A 191 13.84 -1.26 -15.81
N SER A 192 12.54 -1.25 -16.06
CA SER A 192 11.68 -0.09 -15.83
C SER A 192 10.20 -0.49 -15.83
N LEU A 193 9.34 0.42 -15.36
CA LEU A 193 7.89 0.24 -15.49
C LEU A 193 7.41 0.19 -16.95
N GLY A 194 8.05 0.94 -17.86
CA GLY A 194 7.70 0.88 -19.28
C GLY A 194 7.99 -0.50 -19.89
N ASP A 195 9.12 -1.11 -19.50
CA ASP A 195 9.45 -2.48 -19.89
C ASP A 195 8.48 -3.50 -19.29
N TRP A 196 8.20 -3.35 -17.99
CA TRP A 196 7.28 -4.21 -17.24
C TRP A 196 5.88 -4.26 -17.85
N LEU A 197 5.32 -3.09 -18.19
CA LEU A 197 4.01 -2.96 -18.81
C LEU A 197 4.03 -3.34 -20.30
N GLY A 198 5.22 -3.42 -20.93
CA GLY A 198 5.35 -3.68 -22.36
C GLY A 198 5.03 -2.47 -23.24
N THR A 199 5.02 -1.26 -22.67
CA THR A 199 4.70 -0.02 -23.39
C THR A 199 5.92 0.61 -24.06
N GLY A 200 7.13 0.11 -23.76
CA GLY A 200 8.39 0.67 -24.26
C GLY A 200 8.66 2.09 -23.74
N ALA A 201 7.84 2.59 -22.81
CA ALA A 201 7.92 3.96 -22.32
C ALA A 201 9.19 4.18 -21.49
N VAL A 202 10.24 4.69 -22.13
CA VAL A 202 11.44 5.15 -21.43
C VAL A 202 11.15 6.51 -20.80
N ALA A 203 11.39 6.60 -19.49
CA ALA A 203 11.30 7.84 -18.73
C ALA A 203 12.09 8.95 -19.45
N SER A 204 11.50 10.15 -19.56
CA SER A 204 12.09 11.27 -20.29
C SER A 204 13.52 11.62 -19.85
N SER A 205 13.84 11.39 -18.58
CA SER A 205 15.16 11.59 -17.98
C SER A 205 16.22 10.55 -18.39
N ARG A 206 15.80 9.36 -18.84
CA ARG A 206 16.70 8.26 -19.27
C ARG A 206 16.83 8.16 -20.79
N ARG A 207 16.11 9.00 -21.54
CA ARG A 207 16.22 9.02 -23.01
C ARG A 207 17.57 9.57 -23.41
N GLN A 208 18.29 8.83 -24.25
CA GLN A 208 19.52 9.31 -24.89
C GLN A 208 19.13 9.93 -26.23
N TYR A 209 19.43 11.22 -26.39
CA TYR A 209 19.17 11.94 -27.63
C TYR A 209 20.45 12.06 -28.43
N ARG A 210 20.34 11.97 -29.76
CA ARG A 210 21.50 12.09 -30.65
C ARG A 210 22.14 13.50 -30.56
N PRO A 211 23.42 13.67 -30.93
CA PRO A 211 24.06 14.98 -30.94
C PRO A 211 23.27 16.02 -31.75
N PHE A 212 23.29 17.28 -31.30
CA PHE A 212 22.55 18.36 -31.95
C PHE A 212 22.79 18.49 -33.46
N PRO A 213 24.04 18.38 -34.00
CA PRO A 213 24.27 18.46 -35.43
C PRO A 213 23.53 17.40 -36.24
N GLU A 214 23.44 16.17 -35.72
CA GLU A 214 22.75 15.05 -36.37
C GLU A 214 21.23 15.19 -36.23
N ALA A 215 20.74 15.60 -35.07
CA ALA A 215 19.32 15.93 -34.85
C ALA A 215 18.88 17.05 -35.81
N ARG A 216 19.70 18.08 -35.99
CA ARG A 216 19.45 19.19 -36.90
C ARG A 216 19.38 18.71 -38.35
N LYS A 217 20.35 17.90 -38.80
CA LYS A 217 20.33 17.30 -40.15
C LYS A 217 19.04 16.53 -40.42
N PHE A 218 18.60 15.70 -39.46
CA PHE A 218 17.34 14.96 -39.56
C PHE A 218 16.12 15.88 -39.71
N VAL A 219 15.99 16.91 -38.86
CA VAL A 219 14.86 17.84 -38.93
C VAL A 219 14.82 18.60 -40.25
N HIS A 220 15.99 18.98 -40.80
CA HIS A 220 16.08 19.63 -42.12
C HIS A 220 15.66 18.71 -43.28
N GLN A 221 15.96 17.40 -43.18
CA GLN A 221 15.51 16.41 -44.18
C GLN A 221 13.97 16.28 -44.24
N LEU A 222 13.27 16.53 -43.12
CA LEU A 222 11.80 16.47 -43.07
C LEU A 222 11.11 17.64 -43.78
N LYS A 223 11.86 18.69 -44.18
CA LYS A 223 11.37 19.88 -44.91
C LYS A 223 10.13 20.55 -44.28
N LEU A 224 10.00 20.47 -42.96
CA LEU A 224 8.89 21.08 -42.22
C LEU A 224 9.05 22.59 -42.20
N LYS A 225 7.99 23.33 -42.55
CA LYS A 225 8.03 24.79 -42.76
C LYS A 225 7.73 25.58 -41.49
N SER A 226 7.18 24.94 -40.46
CA SER A 226 6.76 25.64 -39.24
C SER A 226 6.86 24.78 -37.98
N ASN A 227 6.90 25.45 -36.83
CA ASN A 227 6.80 24.79 -35.52
C ASN A 227 5.45 24.06 -35.34
N SER A 228 4.39 24.53 -35.98
CA SER A 228 3.08 23.87 -35.96
C SER A 228 3.14 22.50 -36.64
N GLU A 229 3.82 22.42 -37.79
CA GLU A 229 4.08 21.15 -38.49
C GLU A 229 4.97 20.22 -37.66
N TRP A 230 6.01 20.75 -37.00
CA TRP A 230 6.84 19.99 -36.07
C TRP A 230 6.03 19.37 -34.91
N LEU A 231 5.11 20.14 -34.32
CA LEU A 231 4.25 19.63 -33.24
C LEU A 231 3.25 18.58 -33.74
N LYS A 232 2.72 18.73 -34.96
CA LYS A 232 1.88 17.70 -35.60
C LYS A 232 2.68 16.43 -35.87
N TYR A 233 3.93 16.57 -36.31
CA TYR A 233 4.85 15.46 -36.57
C TYR A 233 5.18 14.68 -35.30
N CYS A 234 5.56 15.39 -34.23
CA CYS A 234 5.85 14.78 -32.92
C CYS A 234 4.66 14.03 -32.32
N LYS A 235 3.43 14.43 -32.69
CA LYS A 235 2.17 13.77 -32.26
C LYS A 235 1.71 12.67 -33.21
N GLY A 236 2.47 12.37 -34.27
CA GLY A 236 2.12 11.38 -35.30
C GLY A 236 0.89 11.76 -36.12
N LYS A 237 0.57 13.05 -36.23
CA LYS A 237 -0.63 13.57 -36.92
C LYS A 237 -0.36 14.04 -38.36
N LEU A 238 0.83 13.79 -38.88
CA LEU A 238 1.20 14.10 -40.27
C LEU A 238 1.06 12.82 -41.11
N PRO A 239 0.15 12.79 -42.12
CA PRO A 239 0.04 11.66 -43.03
C PRO A 239 1.34 11.51 -43.84
N ASN A 240 1.74 10.27 -44.14
CA ASN A 240 2.90 9.93 -44.97
C ASN A 240 4.29 10.31 -44.41
N GLN A 241 4.43 10.54 -43.10
CA GLN A 241 5.75 10.64 -42.46
C GLN A 241 6.00 9.52 -41.44
N ALA A 242 7.24 9.04 -41.40
CA ALA A 242 7.68 8.04 -40.44
C ALA A 242 7.54 8.54 -38.99
N LYS A 243 7.27 7.63 -38.04
CA LYS A 243 7.18 7.97 -36.62
C LYS A 243 8.45 8.69 -36.15
N LEU A 244 8.28 9.65 -35.24
CA LEU A 244 9.40 10.37 -34.61
C LEU A 244 10.40 9.36 -34.03
N PRO A 245 11.68 9.39 -34.44
CA PRO A 245 12.71 8.53 -33.85
C PRO A 245 12.85 8.77 -32.34
N GLU A 246 13.07 7.70 -31.57
CA GLU A 246 13.13 7.78 -30.10
C GLU A 246 14.27 8.65 -29.56
N ASP A 247 15.31 8.83 -30.37
CA ASP A 247 16.52 9.60 -30.10
C ASP A 247 16.43 11.06 -30.59
N ILE A 248 15.27 11.48 -31.11
CA ILE A 248 14.97 12.88 -31.43
C ILE A 248 14.00 13.45 -30.38
N PRO A 249 14.39 14.51 -29.64
CA PRO A 249 13.53 15.09 -28.62
C PRO A 249 12.35 15.84 -29.27
N ALA A 250 11.12 15.62 -28.78
CA ALA A 250 9.95 16.41 -29.20
C ALA A 250 10.04 17.90 -28.80
N THR A 251 10.87 18.21 -27.79
CA THR A 251 11.20 19.59 -27.38
C THR A 251 12.71 19.80 -27.48
N PRO A 252 13.25 20.05 -28.70
CA PRO A 252 14.67 20.25 -28.91
C PRO A 252 15.24 21.45 -28.16
N GLU A 253 14.47 22.54 -28.01
CA GLU A 253 14.88 23.75 -27.26
C GLU A 253 15.35 23.40 -25.85
N ARG A 254 14.59 22.58 -25.13
CA ARG A 254 14.92 22.18 -23.76
C ARG A 254 16.12 21.24 -23.70
N THR A 255 16.27 20.39 -24.71
CA THR A 255 17.29 19.32 -24.75
C THR A 255 18.65 19.86 -25.21
N TYR A 256 18.66 20.79 -26.16
CA TYR A 256 19.87 21.34 -26.78
C TYR A 256 20.14 22.80 -26.40
N ARG A 257 19.47 23.33 -25.37
CA ARG A 257 19.59 24.74 -24.89
C ARG A 257 21.04 25.24 -24.79
N HIS A 258 21.95 24.37 -24.35
CA HIS A 258 23.38 24.66 -24.19
C HIS A 258 24.28 23.86 -25.14
N ARG A 259 23.69 23.26 -26.19
CA ARG A 259 24.36 22.38 -27.15
C ARG A 259 24.12 22.86 -28.60
N GLY A 260 24.09 24.18 -28.80
CA GLY A 260 23.99 24.79 -30.14
C GLY A 260 22.57 25.18 -30.58
N TRP A 261 21.56 25.10 -29.72
CA TRP A 261 20.20 25.54 -30.07
C TRP A 261 20.10 27.08 -30.15
N VAL A 262 19.81 27.60 -31.35
CA VAL A 262 19.65 29.05 -31.60
C VAL A 262 18.23 29.41 -32.07
N GLY A 263 17.37 28.42 -32.30
CA GLY A 263 15.98 28.59 -32.77
C GLY A 263 15.58 27.54 -33.80
N LEU A 264 14.28 27.41 -34.07
CA LEU A 264 13.71 26.34 -34.91
C LEU A 264 14.11 26.42 -36.40
N GLY A 265 14.44 27.60 -36.92
CA GLY A 265 14.70 27.82 -38.35
C GLY A 265 16.17 27.92 -38.76
N GLY A 266 17.11 28.01 -37.81
CA GLY A 266 18.52 28.22 -38.15
C GLY A 266 18.83 29.45 -39.02
N THR A 267 17.95 30.46 -39.08
CA THR A 267 18.10 31.67 -39.90
C THR A 267 18.94 32.77 -39.23
N GLY A 268 19.67 32.48 -38.15
CA GLY A 268 20.48 33.48 -37.44
C GLY A 268 19.70 34.63 -36.80
N THR A 269 18.36 34.60 -36.81
CA THR A 269 17.54 35.65 -36.20
C THR A 269 17.35 35.36 -34.71
N VAL A 270 18.14 36.03 -33.88
CA VAL A 270 18.00 36.01 -32.42
C VAL A 270 16.61 36.56 -32.06
N ALA A 271 15.81 35.78 -31.33
CA ALA A 271 14.52 36.22 -30.80
C ALA A 271 14.71 37.56 -30.04
N PRO A 272 13.84 38.58 -30.21
CA PRO A 272 14.07 39.92 -29.64
C PRO A 272 14.39 39.93 -28.15
N ARG A 273 13.74 39.02 -27.40
CA ARG A 273 13.92 38.75 -25.96
C ARG A 273 15.30 38.20 -25.55
N LEU A 274 16.16 37.82 -26.49
CA LEU A 274 17.52 37.32 -26.27
C LEU A 274 18.60 38.27 -26.83
N ARG A 275 18.24 39.44 -27.38
CA ARG A 275 19.22 40.46 -27.76
C ARG A 275 19.82 41.08 -26.49
N LYS A 276 21.04 40.70 -26.14
CA LYS A 276 21.87 41.53 -25.25
C LYS A 276 22.37 42.73 -26.07
N TYR A 277 21.82 43.91 -25.83
CA TYR A 277 22.39 45.15 -26.37
C TYR A 277 23.77 45.36 -25.75
N ARG A 278 24.81 45.46 -26.57
CA ARG A 278 26.13 45.94 -26.14
C ARG A 278 26.05 47.46 -26.08
N PRO A 279 26.31 48.13 -24.93
CA PRO A 279 26.33 49.59 -24.89
C PRO A 279 27.41 50.11 -25.84
N SER A 280 27.10 51.16 -26.60
CA SER A 280 28.09 51.83 -27.44
C SER A 280 29.19 52.42 -26.56
N LEU A 281 30.42 51.95 -26.75
CA LEU A 281 31.59 52.62 -26.18
C LEU A 281 31.73 53.96 -26.91
N LYS A 282 31.39 55.06 -26.22
CA LYS A 282 31.79 56.39 -26.66
C LYS A 282 33.32 56.44 -26.69
N PRO A 283 33.96 57.01 -27.72
CA PRO A 283 35.41 57.14 -27.74
C PRO A 283 35.87 58.04 -26.59
N VAL A 284 36.71 57.48 -25.72
CA VAL A 284 37.44 58.20 -24.67
C VAL A 284 38.51 59.05 -25.36
N ARG A 285 38.45 60.38 -25.22
CA ARG A 285 39.57 61.25 -25.61
C ARG A 285 40.72 61.03 -24.64
N SER A 286 41.88 60.68 -25.20
CA SER A 286 43.16 60.53 -24.49
C SER A 286 43.72 61.90 -24.07
N PRO A 287 44.20 62.07 -22.83
CA PRO A 287 45.06 63.18 -22.44
C PRO A 287 46.46 62.69 -22.05
N MET A 288 47.45 62.91 -22.92
CA MET A 288 48.91 62.96 -22.66
C MET A 288 49.49 63.71 -23.89
N ASP A 289 50.30 64.77 -23.81
CA ASP A 289 51.35 65.09 -22.85
C ASP A 289 51.53 66.61 -22.65
N LEU A 290 52.18 66.95 -21.53
CA LEU A 290 52.86 68.22 -21.24
C LEU A 290 53.80 68.65 -22.38
N HIS A 291 53.76 69.93 -22.74
CA HIS A 291 54.90 70.87 -22.73
C HIS A 291 54.34 72.28 -22.45
#